data_AF-A0A022XJP1-F1
#
_entry.id   AF-A0A022XJP1-F1
#
_cell.length_a   1.000
_cell.length_b   1.000
_cell.length_c   1.000
_cell.angle_alpha   90.00
_cell.angle_beta   90.00
_cell.angle_gamma   90.00
#
_symmetry.space_group_name_H-M   'P 1'
#
loop_
_entity.id
_entity.type
_entity.pdbx_description
1 polymer ?
#
loop_
_entity_poly.entity_id
_entity_poly.type
_entity_poly.pdbx_seq_one_letter_code
_entity_poly.pdbx_strand_id
1 'polypeptide(L)'
;MVLLFTLPTTSHIQFPPFIHSHTHPSLPQASSTARHGLRAALKKHKRLSPAQRASHLPHVLIALNEYIPYLSAISRGLSSNSWREDAPGGDQEDGGRWQGVDDIDILLRAEIEVEWRPTLSFMSTIRMLRQAAMRGNDSSSASSSSRVKGRGLDFEIAFVLSTLAYVHSSLARTEYLTTLYSANTPTAEQKATAIQAATKHLLQASSIHSYLATFSPVSISAPSNTYTPGNFGAEMVHIPIPDLDPSMQSALSSLALAEATLLAVLKDDAFLSACIQSRNKNDTEWMIKSPDIPKVRTLLFARLCVRAAEYAEQAAASAIMLQKGKGSAASYGDSGSERKIDSNLVNYMFILARVARAKACRFLGIDAEMSGKVGEGIAWLRAARDMLGFKGSTAETGADQSSKGKLSGFSRLKKEWSERREEKKIEKVATSSKAGELVTDIDYGDDAGREEEGRVIDMLEKKWTKMNDTVNTQSIPSPSSYASKLPSGRDIHAPPGPYVPPMLEPAELERLRGPIEPPDYNIDLESSEGEDDKETSRSYY
;
A
#
# COMPACT_ATOMS: atom_id res chain seq x y z
N MET A 1 2.29 13.43 1.84
CA MET A 1 1.61 12.59 2.84
C MET A 1 0.97 11.38 2.17
N VAL A 2 1.74 10.64 1.36
CA VAL A 2 1.34 9.33 0.79
C VAL A 2 2.63 8.54 0.58
N LEU A 3 2.74 7.33 1.14
CA LEU A 3 3.96 6.52 1.03
C LEU A 3 4.20 6.05 -0.41
N LEU A 4 5.45 6.07 -0.86
CA LEU A 4 5.85 5.45 -2.13
C LEU A 4 6.24 3.99 -1.89
N PHE A 5 5.44 3.05 -2.42
CA PHE A 5 5.76 1.63 -2.36
C PHE A 5 6.72 1.23 -3.49
N THR A 6 7.64 0.32 -3.18
CA THR A 6 8.41 -0.38 -4.21
C THR A 6 7.58 -1.52 -4.77
N LEU A 7 7.41 -1.60 -6.09
CA LEU A 7 6.66 -2.70 -6.69
C LEU A 7 7.47 -4.01 -6.66
N PRO A 8 6.86 -5.15 -6.27
CA PRO A 8 7.52 -6.46 -6.28
C PRO A 8 7.81 -6.93 -7.70
N THR A 9 8.69 -7.92 -7.83
CA THR A 9 8.97 -8.58 -9.12
C THR A 9 8.81 -10.08 -9.00
N THR A 10 8.29 -10.72 -10.05
CA THR A 10 7.99 -12.14 -10.06
C THR A 10 8.83 -12.94 -11.09
N SER A 11 8.93 -14.25 -10.88
CA SER A 11 9.50 -15.22 -11.82
C SER A 11 8.51 -15.53 -12.94
N HIS A 12 8.97 -16.32 -13.91
CA HIS A 12 8.12 -16.84 -14.97
C HIS A 12 7.39 -18.09 -14.46
N ILE A 13 6.12 -18.26 -14.81
CA ILE A 13 5.32 -19.46 -14.59
C ILE A 13 4.38 -19.62 -15.79
N GLN A 14 4.12 -20.87 -16.13
CA GLN A 14 3.11 -21.30 -17.08
C GLN A 14 2.15 -22.21 -16.32
N PHE A 15 0.85 -22.01 -16.48
CA PHE A 15 -0.19 -22.77 -15.82
C PHE A 15 -0.50 -24.16 -16.42
N PRO A 16 -0.37 -24.43 -17.74
CA PRO A 16 -0.69 -25.75 -18.32
C PRO A 16 -0.03 -26.98 -17.65
N PRO A 17 1.19 -26.90 -17.09
CA PRO A 17 1.78 -28.01 -16.32
C PRO A 17 1.07 -28.29 -14.99
N PHE A 18 0.42 -27.29 -14.40
CA PHE A 18 -0.18 -27.37 -13.06
C PHE A 18 -1.68 -27.59 -13.09
N ILE A 19 -2.37 -27.00 -14.07
CA ILE A 19 -3.83 -27.04 -14.16
C ILE A 19 -4.29 -27.41 -15.55
N HIS A 20 -5.43 -28.09 -15.61
CA HIS A 20 -6.14 -28.45 -16.83
C HIS A 20 -7.63 -28.19 -16.66
N SER A 21 -8.31 -27.82 -17.74
CA SER A 21 -9.76 -27.65 -17.74
C SER A 21 -10.34 -28.37 -18.95
N HIS A 22 -11.35 -29.20 -18.72
CA HIS A 22 -12.07 -29.88 -19.80
C HIS A 22 -13.04 -28.93 -20.49
N THR A 23 -13.74 -28.09 -19.71
CA THR A 23 -14.70 -27.12 -20.24
C THR A 23 -14.01 -25.94 -20.90
N HIS A 24 -12.89 -25.46 -20.36
CA HIS A 24 -12.16 -24.28 -20.84
C HIS A 24 -10.67 -24.56 -21.07
N PRO A 25 -10.29 -25.43 -22.03
CA PRO A 25 -8.91 -25.87 -22.25
C PRO A 25 -7.93 -24.72 -22.58
N SER A 26 -8.43 -23.59 -23.10
CA SER A 26 -7.62 -22.40 -23.39
C SER A 26 -7.32 -21.55 -22.15
N LEU A 27 -8.06 -21.74 -21.04
CA LEU A 27 -7.95 -20.92 -19.82
C LEU A 27 -6.52 -20.95 -19.23
N PRO A 28 -5.86 -22.10 -18.98
CA PRO A 28 -4.48 -22.10 -18.45
C PRO A 28 -3.48 -21.34 -19.32
N GLN A 29 -3.61 -21.44 -20.64
CA GLN A 29 -2.70 -20.77 -21.58
C GLN A 29 -2.97 -19.25 -21.65
N ALA A 30 -4.23 -18.84 -21.65
CA ALA A 30 -4.64 -17.43 -21.58
C ALA A 30 -4.13 -16.78 -20.28
N SER A 31 -4.33 -17.44 -19.14
CA SER A 31 -3.82 -17.01 -17.83
C SER A 31 -2.29 -16.85 -17.83
N SER A 32 -1.58 -17.78 -18.46
CA SER A 32 -0.10 -17.71 -18.58
C SER A 32 0.34 -16.50 -19.40
N THR A 33 -0.41 -16.17 -20.44
CA THR A 33 -0.16 -15.02 -21.33
C THR A 33 -0.39 -13.69 -20.59
N ALA A 34 -1.54 -13.56 -19.90
CA ALA A 34 -1.85 -12.38 -19.10
C ALA A 34 -0.80 -12.16 -17.99
N ARG A 35 -0.40 -13.24 -17.30
CA ARG A 35 0.66 -13.18 -16.29
C ARG A 35 2.01 -12.77 -16.87
N HIS A 36 2.34 -13.23 -18.08
CA HIS A 36 3.55 -12.79 -18.78
C HIS A 36 3.53 -11.28 -19.02
N GLY A 37 2.38 -10.74 -19.45
CA GLY A 37 2.15 -9.29 -19.60
C GLY A 37 2.43 -8.53 -18.30
N LEU A 38 1.86 -8.97 -17.18
CA LEU A 38 2.12 -8.40 -15.85
C LEU A 38 3.62 -8.42 -15.50
N ARG A 39 4.28 -9.56 -15.67
CA ARG A 39 5.73 -9.69 -15.39
C ARG A 39 6.55 -8.74 -16.26
N ALA A 40 6.21 -8.60 -17.55
CA ALA A 40 6.88 -7.69 -18.46
C ALA A 40 6.70 -6.22 -18.03
N ALA A 41 5.48 -5.83 -17.64
CA ALA A 41 5.17 -4.50 -17.13
C ALA A 41 5.96 -4.19 -15.85
N LEU A 42 6.00 -5.09 -14.87
CA LEU A 42 6.76 -4.92 -13.63
C LEU A 42 8.28 -4.84 -13.89
N LYS A 43 8.80 -5.69 -14.78
CA LYS A 43 10.22 -5.68 -15.16
C LYS A 43 10.61 -4.38 -15.86
N LYS A 44 9.74 -3.86 -16.74
CA LYS A 44 9.92 -2.56 -17.40
C LYS A 44 9.90 -1.43 -16.36
N HIS A 45 8.87 -1.37 -15.52
CA HIS A 45 8.76 -0.37 -14.45
C HIS A 45 10.02 -0.29 -13.57
N LYS A 46 10.54 -1.44 -13.13
CA LYS A 46 11.77 -1.50 -12.32
C LYS A 46 13.00 -0.88 -13.01
N ARG A 47 13.10 -0.99 -14.35
CA ARG A 47 14.23 -0.49 -15.15
C ARG A 47 14.12 0.99 -15.49
N LEU A 48 12.92 1.55 -15.46
CA LEU A 48 12.68 2.95 -15.76
C LEU A 48 13.26 3.88 -14.69
N SER A 49 13.55 5.11 -15.10
CA SER A 49 13.88 6.20 -14.17
C SER A 49 12.65 6.56 -13.32
N PRO A 50 12.82 7.19 -12.14
CA PRO A 50 11.71 7.56 -11.26
C PRO A 50 10.63 8.41 -11.94
N ALA A 51 11.02 9.40 -12.75
CA ALA A 51 10.08 10.21 -13.52
C ALA A 51 9.27 9.36 -14.52
N GLN A 52 9.95 8.45 -15.22
CA GLN A 52 9.31 7.53 -16.17
C GLN A 52 8.45 6.46 -15.47
N ARG A 53 8.80 6.08 -14.24
CA ARG A 53 8.01 5.12 -13.44
C ARG A 53 6.63 5.67 -13.12
N ALA A 54 6.54 6.95 -12.77
CA ALA A 54 5.27 7.62 -12.50
C ALA A 54 4.32 7.53 -13.71
N SER A 55 4.80 7.89 -14.90
CA SER A 55 4.03 7.79 -16.15
C SER A 55 3.73 6.34 -16.57
N HIS A 56 4.49 5.36 -16.08
CA HIS A 56 4.29 3.95 -16.38
C HIS A 56 3.32 3.23 -15.43
N LEU A 57 2.98 3.82 -14.27
CA LEU A 57 2.06 3.19 -13.31
C LEU A 57 0.70 2.76 -13.92
N PRO A 58 0.04 3.56 -14.77
CA PRO A 58 -1.22 3.15 -15.41
C PRO A 58 -1.09 1.88 -16.25
N HIS A 59 0.07 1.65 -16.88
CA HIS A 59 0.31 0.44 -17.67
C HIS A 59 0.44 -0.80 -16.79
N VAL A 60 1.00 -0.67 -15.58
CA VAL A 60 1.05 -1.77 -14.60
C VAL A 60 -0.35 -2.06 -14.07
N LEU A 61 -1.15 -1.03 -13.81
CA LEU A 61 -2.54 -1.17 -13.39
C LEU A 61 -3.37 -1.95 -14.42
N ILE A 62 -3.24 -1.61 -15.71
CA ILE A 62 -3.91 -2.33 -16.81
C ILE A 62 -3.51 -3.81 -16.79
N ALA A 63 -2.22 -4.12 -16.78
CA ALA A 63 -1.75 -5.51 -16.79
C ALA A 63 -2.20 -6.32 -15.55
N LEU A 64 -2.38 -5.67 -14.40
CA LEU A 64 -2.97 -6.30 -13.21
C LEU A 64 -4.46 -6.60 -13.42
N ASN A 65 -5.23 -5.61 -13.88
CA ASN A 65 -6.66 -5.76 -14.13
C ASN A 65 -6.98 -6.74 -15.25
N GLU A 66 -6.08 -6.92 -16.23
CA GLU A 66 -6.20 -7.97 -17.25
C GLU A 66 -5.97 -9.36 -16.66
N TYR A 67 -5.08 -9.51 -15.67
CA TYR A 67 -4.71 -10.82 -15.14
C TYR A 67 -5.61 -11.32 -14.02
N ILE A 68 -6.11 -10.43 -13.15
CA ILE A 68 -6.95 -10.79 -11.99
C ILE A 68 -8.20 -11.61 -12.38
N PRO A 69 -8.97 -11.25 -13.43
CA PRO A 69 -10.11 -12.05 -13.89
C PRO A 69 -9.78 -13.52 -14.12
N TYR A 70 -8.63 -13.80 -14.73
CA TYR A 70 -8.18 -15.17 -14.99
C TYR A 70 -7.86 -15.92 -13.69
N LEU A 71 -7.25 -15.27 -12.70
CA LEU A 71 -7.01 -15.86 -11.39
C LEU A 71 -8.32 -16.15 -10.65
N SER A 72 -9.31 -15.24 -10.71
CA SER A 72 -10.64 -15.44 -10.14
C SER A 72 -11.35 -16.65 -10.78
N ALA A 73 -11.25 -16.80 -12.11
CA ALA A 73 -11.80 -17.95 -12.82
C ALA A 73 -11.12 -19.27 -12.40
N ILE A 74 -9.79 -19.27 -12.28
CA ILE A 74 -9.04 -20.46 -11.81
C ILE A 74 -9.42 -20.81 -10.37
N SER A 75 -9.51 -19.82 -9.49
CA SER A 75 -9.88 -20.02 -8.08
C SER A 75 -11.26 -20.63 -7.95
N ARG A 76 -12.24 -20.15 -8.72
CA ARG A 76 -13.61 -20.71 -8.72
C ARG A 76 -13.64 -22.16 -9.17
N GLY A 77 -12.93 -22.50 -10.25
CA GLY A 77 -12.91 -23.88 -10.75
C GLY A 77 -12.21 -24.86 -9.81
N LEU A 78 -11.13 -24.42 -9.14
CA LEU A 78 -10.46 -25.23 -8.11
C LEU A 78 -11.28 -25.38 -6.82
N SER A 79 -12.17 -24.43 -6.51
CA SER A 79 -13.02 -24.47 -5.32
C SER A 79 -14.25 -25.37 -5.48
N SER A 80 -14.48 -25.93 -6.68
CA SER A 80 -15.70 -26.66 -7.06
C SER A 80 -15.86 -28.07 -6.45
N ASN A 81 -15.16 -28.39 -5.36
CA ASN A 81 -15.36 -29.65 -4.63
C ASN A 81 -15.70 -29.50 -3.14
N SER A 82 -16.07 -28.30 -2.66
CA SER A 82 -16.66 -28.19 -1.32
C SER A 82 -17.40 -26.86 -1.10
N TRP A 83 -18.68 -26.94 -0.70
CA TRP A 83 -19.52 -25.94 -0.02
C TRP A 83 -20.47 -25.03 -0.84
N ARG A 84 -21.68 -25.54 -1.14
CA ARG A 84 -22.97 -25.10 -0.54
C ARG A 84 -24.16 -25.94 -1.06
N GLU A 85 -24.43 -27.06 -0.40
CA GLU A 85 -25.79 -27.63 -0.33
C GLU A 85 -26.55 -27.18 0.93
N ASP A 86 -25.88 -26.59 1.94
CA ASP A 86 -26.53 -26.20 3.20
C ASP A 86 -26.55 -24.67 3.41
N ALA A 87 -27.31 -23.96 2.58
CA ALA A 87 -27.88 -22.67 2.99
C ALA A 87 -29.38 -22.91 3.28
N PRO A 88 -29.86 -22.65 4.51
CA PRO A 88 -31.25 -22.90 4.85
C PRO A 88 -32.15 -22.02 3.97
N GLY A 89 -33.13 -22.66 3.34
CA GLY A 89 -34.12 -22.03 2.48
C GLY A 89 -34.74 -20.81 3.15
N GLY A 90 -34.43 -19.64 2.60
CA GLY A 90 -35.18 -18.42 2.81
C GLY A 90 -35.88 -18.12 1.49
N ASP A 91 -37.18 -18.41 1.44
CA ASP A 91 -38.08 -17.95 0.39
C ASP A 91 -38.06 -16.42 0.39
N GLN A 92 -37.27 -15.82 -0.48
CA GLN A 92 -37.39 -14.41 -0.82
C GLN A 92 -37.06 -14.23 -2.29
N GLU A 93 -38.13 -14.17 -3.08
CA GLU A 93 -38.17 -13.82 -4.50
C GLU A 93 -37.77 -12.36 -4.71
N ASP A 94 -36.49 -12.02 -4.56
CA ASP A 94 -35.82 -10.98 -5.34
C ASP A 94 -34.33 -10.94 -4.96
N GLY A 95 -33.47 -11.52 -5.79
CA GLY A 95 -32.04 -11.54 -5.54
C GLY A 95 -31.35 -12.33 -6.63
N GLY A 96 -30.67 -11.62 -7.54
CA GLY A 96 -30.00 -12.14 -8.73
C GLY A 96 -29.14 -13.36 -8.45
N ARG A 97 -29.75 -14.54 -8.55
CA ARG A 97 -29.09 -15.82 -8.74
C ARG A 97 -28.45 -15.72 -10.13
N TRP A 98 -27.11 -15.73 -10.19
CA TRP A 98 -26.35 -15.75 -11.44
C TRP A 98 -26.59 -17.09 -12.14
N GLN A 99 -27.74 -17.20 -12.79
CA GLN A 99 -28.20 -18.35 -13.54
C GLN A 99 -27.64 -18.20 -14.96
N GLY A 100 -26.46 -18.78 -15.23
CA GLY A 100 -25.90 -18.78 -16.59
C GLY A 100 -24.39 -18.88 -16.78
N VAL A 101 -23.58 -19.16 -15.75
CA VAL A 101 -22.15 -19.47 -15.97
C VAL A 101 -21.98 -20.96 -15.75
N ASP A 102 -21.81 -21.73 -16.83
CA ASP A 102 -21.53 -23.17 -16.71
C ASP A 102 -20.28 -23.38 -15.85
N ASP A 103 -20.33 -24.41 -15.00
CA ASP A 103 -19.28 -24.71 -14.04
C ASP A 103 -17.92 -24.88 -14.74
N ILE A 104 -16.97 -24.03 -14.37
CA ILE A 104 -15.60 -24.11 -14.85
C ILE A 104 -14.93 -25.26 -14.10
N ASP A 105 -14.88 -26.45 -14.70
CA ASP A 105 -14.10 -27.55 -14.15
C ASP A 105 -12.59 -27.31 -14.33
N ILE A 106 -11.84 -27.38 -13.22
CA ILE A 106 -10.39 -27.27 -13.22
C ILE A 106 -9.78 -28.40 -12.39
N LEU A 107 -8.98 -29.21 -13.07
CA LEU A 107 -8.19 -30.28 -12.49
C LEU A 107 -6.79 -29.77 -12.15
N LEU A 108 -6.42 -29.86 -10.87
CA LEU A 108 -5.06 -29.61 -10.40
C LEU A 108 -4.19 -30.85 -10.67
N ARG A 109 -3.23 -30.74 -11.60
CA ARG A 109 -2.26 -31.79 -11.95
C ARG A 109 -1.04 -31.79 -11.04
N ALA A 110 -0.62 -30.61 -10.62
CA ALA A 110 0.53 -30.41 -9.75
C ALA A 110 0.36 -29.12 -8.94
N GLU A 111 1.02 -29.06 -7.79
CA GLU A 111 1.00 -27.87 -6.94
C GLU A 111 1.59 -26.66 -7.66
N ILE A 112 0.85 -25.55 -7.71
CA ILE A 112 1.29 -24.31 -8.37
C ILE A 112 2.44 -23.73 -7.55
N GLU A 113 3.63 -23.59 -8.15
CA GLU A 113 4.80 -23.00 -7.49
C GLU A 113 5.16 -21.64 -8.11
N VAL A 114 5.16 -20.59 -7.28
CA VAL A 114 5.45 -19.21 -7.70
C VAL A 114 6.63 -18.64 -6.92
N GLU A 115 7.47 -17.86 -7.58
CA GLU A 115 8.52 -17.09 -6.90
C GLU A 115 8.39 -15.59 -7.15
N TRP A 116 8.38 -14.79 -6.08
CA TRP A 116 8.40 -13.32 -6.19
C TRP A 116 9.28 -12.69 -5.12
N ARG A 117 9.65 -11.42 -5.32
CA ARG A 117 10.53 -10.68 -4.42
C ARG A 117 9.69 -9.83 -3.46
N PRO A 118 9.72 -10.11 -2.13
CA PRO A 118 9.10 -9.25 -1.13
C PRO A 118 9.74 -7.87 -1.06
N THR A 119 8.96 -6.91 -0.61
CA THR A 119 9.26 -5.47 -0.64
C THR A 119 9.25 -4.84 0.75
N LEU A 120 8.49 -5.39 1.70
CA LEU A 120 8.45 -4.92 3.09
C LEU A 120 9.44 -5.65 4.00
N SER A 121 10.13 -6.67 3.47
CA SER A 121 11.09 -7.51 4.19
C SER A 121 12.52 -7.00 4.04
N PHE A 122 13.27 -6.90 5.14
CA PHE A 122 14.68 -6.49 5.08
C PHE A 122 15.57 -7.54 4.39
N MET A 123 16.69 -7.12 3.77
CA MET A 123 17.60 -8.04 3.08
C MET A 123 18.19 -9.14 3.99
N SER A 124 18.35 -8.90 5.29
CA SER A 124 18.76 -9.95 6.25
C SER A 124 17.64 -10.97 6.51
N THR A 125 16.37 -10.55 6.56
CA THR A 125 15.21 -11.47 6.58
C THR A 125 15.16 -12.29 5.29
N ILE A 126 15.42 -11.67 4.14
CA ILE A 126 15.53 -12.38 2.84
C ILE A 126 16.70 -13.38 2.83
N ARG A 127 17.84 -13.04 3.46
CA ARG A 127 18.98 -13.95 3.62
C ARG A 127 18.70 -15.10 4.61
N MET A 128 17.91 -14.86 5.65
CA MET A 128 17.46 -15.90 6.59
C MET A 128 16.44 -16.83 5.93
N LEU A 129 15.43 -16.28 5.25
CA LEU A 129 14.49 -17.00 4.37
C LEU A 129 15.26 -17.94 3.42
N ARG A 130 16.36 -17.46 2.83
CA ARG A 130 17.27 -18.26 1.99
C ARG A 130 17.95 -19.39 2.77
N GLN A 131 18.49 -19.14 3.96
CA GLN A 131 19.18 -20.16 4.76
C GLN A 131 18.24 -21.26 5.28
N ALA A 132 17.00 -20.90 5.65
CA ALA A 132 15.97 -21.85 6.04
C ALA A 132 15.49 -22.71 4.85
N ALA A 133 15.33 -22.11 3.67
CA ALA A 133 14.97 -22.84 2.45
C ALA A 133 16.12 -23.74 1.91
N MET A 134 17.39 -23.40 2.17
CA MET A 134 18.57 -24.11 1.66
C MET A 134 19.10 -25.25 2.54
N ARG A 135 18.55 -25.51 3.73
CA ARG A 135 19.03 -26.60 4.61
C ARG A 135 18.62 -28.02 4.16
N GLY A 136 18.11 -28.19 2.93
CA GLY A 136 17.58 -29.46 2.43
C GLY A 136 18.05 -29.98 1.06
N ASN A 137 18.71 -29.21 0.19
CA ASN A 137 19.33 -29.80 -1.02
C ASN A 137 20.34 -28.89 -1.76
N ASP A 138 21.42 -29.50 -2.23
CA ASP A 138 22.42 -29.11 -3.24
C ASP A 138 22.95 -27.66 -3.32
N SER A 139 24.23 -27.53 -2.99
CA SER A 139 25.06 -26.32 -2.97
C SER A 139 25.48 -25.76 -4.35
N SER A 140 24.88 -26.22 -5.46
CA SER A 140 25.37 -25.92 -6.82
C SER A 140 24.59 -24.85 -7.60
N SER A 141 23.46 -24.32 -7.09
CA SER A 141 22.74 -23.20 -7.74
C SER A 141 22.81 -21.91 -6.92
N ALA A 142 24.02 -21.35 -6.82
CA ALA A 142 24.28 -20.05 -6.21
C ALA A 142 23.88 -18.85 -7.11
N SER A 143 22.79 -18.97 -7.87
CA SER A 143 22.26 -17.85 -8.68
C SER A 143 21.32 -16.95 -7.86
N SER A 144 21.92 -15.91 -7.25
CA SER A 144 21.45 -14.52 -7.09
C SER A 144 19.96 -14.10 -6.92
N SER A 145 18.98 -14.99 -6.71
CA SER A 145 17.56 -14.58 -6.68
C SER A 145 17.08 -14.24 -5.26
N SER A 146 16.79 -12.97 -5.01
CA SER A 146 16.17 -12.49 -3.75
C SER A 146 14.66 -12.76 -3.68
N ARG A 147 14.19 -13.86 -4.29
CA ARG A 147 12.76 -14.21 -4.40
C ARG A 147 12.41 -15.30 -3.39
N VAL A 148 11.20 -15.23 -2.85
CA VAL A 148 10.60 -16.25 -2.00
C VAL A 148 9.72 -17.14 -2.86
N LYS A 149 9.83 -18.45 -2.67
CA LYS A 149 8.97 -19.45 -3.31
C LYS A 149 7.74 -19.68 -2.44
N GLY A 150 6.56 -19.71 -3.03
CA GLY A 150 5.33 -20.15 -2.36
C GLY A 150 4.54 -21.09 -3.24
N ARG A 151 3.54 -21.72 -2.62
CA ARG A 151 2.71 -22.77 -3.19
C ARG A 151 1.26 -22.34 -3.21
N GLY A 152 0.52 -22.84 -4.19
CA GLY A 152 -0.92 -22.64 -4.31
C GLY A 152 -1.31 -21.34 -5.01
N LEU A 153 -2.56 -21.29 -5.41
CA LEU A 153 -3.14 -20.14 -6.10
C LEU A 153 -3.31 -18.93 -5.16
N ASP A 154 -3.66 -19.16 -3.90
CA ASP A 154 -3.85 -18.10 -2.90
C ASP A 154 -2.58 -17.25 -2.72
N PHE A 155 -1.41 -17.88 -2.79
CA PHE A 155 -0.12 -17.19 -2.73
C PHE A 155 0.10 -16.25 -3.92
N GLU A 156 -0.28 -16.68 -5.13
CA GLU A 156 -0.23 -15.84 -6.34
C GLU A 156 -1.26 -14.71 -6.27
N ILE A 157 -2.49 -15.00 -5.85
CA ILE A 157 -3.55 -14.00 -5.66
C ILE A 157 -3.09 -12.94 -4.66
N ALA A 158 -2.52 -13.36 -3.53
CA ALA A 158 -2.03 -12.45 -2.50
C ALA A 158 -0.90 -11.55 -3.02
N PHE A 159 0.01 -12.09 -3.83
CA PHE A 159 1.03 -11.31 -4.53
C PHE A 159 0.43 -10.27 -5.49
N VAL A 160 -0.50 -10.70 -6.36
CA VAL A 160 -1.10 -9.82 -7.38
C VAL A 160 -1.90 -8.70 -6.74
N LEU A 161 -2.74 -9.02 -5.76
CA LEU A 161 -3.58 -8.03 -5.06
C LEU A 161 -2.74 -7.10 -4.18
N SER A 162 -1.68 -7.59 -3.51
CA SER A 162 -0.76 -6.70 -2.78
C SER A 162 -0.07 -5.71 -3.73
N THR A 163 0.32 -6.19 -4.92
CA THR A 163 0.90 -5.34 -5.97
C THR A 163 -0.11 -4.30 -6.48
N LEU A 164 -1.37 -4.69 -6.66
CA LEU A 164 -2.45 -3.77 -7.04
C LEU A 164 -2.66 -2.66 -6.03
N ALA A 165 -2.68 -2.99 -4.74
CA ALA A 165 -2.79 -1.99 -3.67
C ALA A 165 -1.60 -1.01 -3.68
N TYR A 166 -0.38 -1.50 -3.86
CA TYR A 166 0.81 -0.64 -3.98
C TYR A 166 0.78 0.29 -5.20
N VAL A 167 0.25 -0.21 -6.34
CA VAL A 167 0.07 0.61 -7.55
C VAL A 167 -0.95 1.71 -7.28
N HIS A 168 -2.07 1.42 -6.62
CA HIS A 168 -3.06 2.42 -6.24
C HIS A 168 -2.48 3.50 -5.32
N SER A 169 -1.75 3.12 -4.26
CA SER A 169 -1.09 4.11 -3.38
C SER A 169 -0.06 4.96 -4.14
N SER A 170 0.67 4.35 -5.08
CA SER A 170 1.65 5.08 -5.91
C SER A 170 0.97 6.04 -6.90
N LEU A 171 -0.16 5.66 -7.49
CA LEU A 171 -0.96 6.54 -8.35
C LEU A 171 -1.51 7.72 -7.56
N ALA A 172 -2.10 7.47 -6.38
CA ALA A 172 -2.60 8.51 -5.50
C ALA A 172 -1.52 9.53 -5.14
N ARG A 173 -0.31 9.04 -4.82
CA ARG A 173 0.86 9.89 -4.56
C ARG A 173 1.21 10.75 -5.77
N THR A 174 1.33 10.15 -6.96
CA THR A 174 1.71 10.86 -8.18
C THR A 174 0.68 11.94 -8.55
N GLU A 175 -0.61 11.62 -8.53
CA GLU A 175 -1.68 12.58 -8.85
C GLU A 175 -1.68 13.79 -7.91
N TYR A 176 -1.58 13.53 -6.60
CA TYR A 176 -1.54 14.58 -5.59
C TYR A 176 -0.28 15.46 -5.73
N LEU A 177 0.91 14.87 -5.84
CA LEU A 177 2.17 15.62 -5.87
C LEU A 177 2.31 16.44 -7.14
N THR A 178 1.98 15.87 -8.30
CA THR A 178 2.07 16.59 -9.58
C THR A 178 1.14 17.80 -9.63
N THR A 179 -0.01 17.71 -8.97
CA THR A 179 -0.98 18.82 -8.93
C THR A 179 -0.60 19.89 -7.90
N LEU A 180 -0.17 19.51 -6.69
CA LEU A 180 0.14 20.51 -5.66
C LEU A 180 1.46 21.24 -5.85
N TYR A 181 2.44 20.59 -6.49
CA TYR A 181 3.79 21.10 -6.66
C TYR A 181 4.11 21.45 -8.12
N SER A 182 3.08 21.74 -8.92
CA SER A 182 3.23 22.22 -10.29
C SER A 182 3.82 23.63 -10.35
N ALA A 183 4.56 23.94 -11.42
CA ALA A 183 5.08 25.28 -11.69
C ALA A 183 3.99 26.36 -11.77
N ASN A 184 2.79 25.99 -12.22
CA ASN A 184 1.64 26.87 -12.25
C ASN A 184 0.73 26.55 -11.07
N THR A 185 0.15 27.57 -10.48
CA THR A 185 -0.78 27.39 -9.37
C THR A 185 -2.03 26.67 -9.84
N PRO A 186 -2.35 25.48 -9.26
CA PRO A 186 -3.52 24.73 -9.66
C PRO A 186 -4.79 25.48 -9.26
N THR A 187 -5.80 25.45 -10.13
CA THR A 187 -7.12 25.98 -9.77
C THR A 187 -7.77 25.13 -8.66
N ALA A 188 -8.73 25.70 -7.94
CA ALA A 188 -9.46 24.96 -6.90
C ALA A 188 -10.13 23.68 -7.45
N GLU A 189 -10.63 23.73 -8.68
CA GLU A 189 -11.24 22.59 -9.38
C GLU A 189 -10.21 21.51 -9.75
N GLN A 190 -9.04 21.90 -10.27
CA GLN A 190 -7.95 20.98 -10.57
C GLN A 190 -7.46 20.27 -9.30
N LYS A 191 -7.27 21.03 -8.23
CA LYS A 191 -6.89 20.51 -6.92
C LYS A 191 -7.95 19.54 -6.37
N ALA A 192 -9.23 19.91 -6.44
CA ALA A 192 -10.32 19.05 -5.99
C ALA A 192 -10.40 17.74 -6.78
N THR A 193 -10.26 17.81 -8.11
CA THR A 193 -10.29 16.64 -9.00
C THR A 193 -9.14 15.69 -8.70
N ALA A 194 -7.91 16.19 -8.60
CA ALA A 194 -6.73 15.39 -8.29
C ALA A 194 -6.83 14.73 -6.91
N ILE A 195 -7.34 15.45 -5.91
CA ILE A 195 -7.51 14.91 -4.56
C ILE A 195 -8.63 13.87 -4.52
N GLN A 196 -9.72 14.05 -5.25
CA GLN A 196 -10.78 13.05 -5.36
C GLN A 196 -10.27 11.76 -6.03
N ALA A 197 -9.51 11.89 -7.13
CA ALA A 197 -8.88 10.74 -7.81
C ALA A 197 -7.89 10.00 -6.89
N ALA A 198 -7.00 10.73 -6.23
CA ALA A 198 -6.04 10.15 -5.29
C ALA A 198 -6.75 9.48 -4.08
N THR A 199 -7.81 10.11 -3.56
CA THR A 199 -8.63 9.52 -2.49
C THR A 199 -9.28 8.22 -2.95
N LYS A 200 -9.85 8.17 -4.16
CA LYS A 200 -10.43 6.94 -4.72
C LYS A 200 -9.41 5.81 -4.77
N HIS A 201 -8.19 6.09 -5.23
CA HIS A 201 -7.12 5.09 -5.26
C HIS A 201 -6.74 4.59 -3.86
N LEU A 202 -6.63 5.46 -2.85
CA LEU A 202 -6.33 5.02 -1.49
C LEU A 202 -7.46 4.20 -0.85
N LEU A 203 -8.72 4.55 -1.12
CA LEU A 203 -9.86 3.75 -0.67
C LEU A 203 -9.87 2.36 -1.33
N GLN A 204 -9.51 2.28 -2.62
CA GLN A 204 -9.31 1.00 -3.30
C GLN A 204 -8.17 0.20 -2.64
N ALA A 205 -7.01 0.82 -2.41
CA ALA A 205 -5.89 0.18 -1.73
C ALA A 205 -6.26 -0.35 -0.33
N SER A 206 -6.99 0.44 0.46
CA SER A 206 -7.51 0.01 1.76
C SER A 206 -8.42 -1.20 1.65
N SER A 207 -9.40 -1.19 0.72
CA SER A 207 -10.31 -2.32 0.53
C SER A 207 -9.59 -3.61 0.14
N ILE A 208 -8.56 -3.52 -0.73
CA ILE A 208 -7.75 -4.66 -1.17
C ILE A 208 -6.93 -5.21 0.00
N HIS A 209 -6.27 -4.35 0.76
CA HIS A 209 -5.51 -4.75 1.95
C HIS A 209 -6.42 -5.39 3.03
N SER A 210 -7.62 -4.85 3.23
CA SER A 210 -8.60 -5.46 4.14
C SER A 210 -9.06 -6.84 3.65
N TYR A 211 -9.24 -7.03 2.35
CA TYR A 211 -9.55 -8.34 1.77
C TYR A 211 -8.39 -9.33 1.93
N LEU A 212 -7.16 -8.89 1.70
CA LEU A 212 -5.97 -9.72 1.94
C LEU A 212 -5.78 -10.12 3.39
N ALA A 213 -6.22 -9.27 4.33
CA ALA A 213 -6.18 -9.58 5.75
C ALA A 213 -7.14 -10.73 6.15
N THR A 214 -8.06 -11.16 5.28
CA THR A 214 -8.91 -12.33 5.54
C THR A 214 -8.29 -13.65 5.07
N PHE A 215 -7.14 -13.62 4.40
CA PHE A 215 -6.50 -14.82 3.87
C PHE A 215 -5.89 -15.64 5.01
N SER A 216 -6.02 -16.97 4.92
CA SER A 216 -5.41 -17.87 5.90
C SER A 216 -3.88 -17.76 5.82
N PRO A 217 -3.19 -17.52 6.95
CA PRO A 217 -1.73 -17.50 7.01
C PRO A 217 -1.08 -18.76 6.43
N VAL A 218 -1.75 -19.91 6.53
CA VAL A 218 -1.24 -21.20 6.02
C VAL A 218 -1.20 -21.20 4.49
N SER A 219 -2.26 -20.73 3.84
CA SER A 219 -2.39 -20.69 2.38
C SER A 219 -1.43 -19.73 1.69
N ILE A 220 -0.94 -18.72 2.42
CA ILE A 220 -0.10 -17.64 1.89
C ILE A 220 1.35 -17.69 2.41
N SER A 221 1.72 -18.74 3.14
CA SER A 221 3.08 -18.91 3.67
C SER A 221 3.99 -19.65 2.68
N ALA A 222 5.27 -19.30 2.69
CA ALA A 222 6.28 -20.08 1.97
C ALA A 222 6.58 -21.38 2.72
N PRO A 223 6.59 -22.55 2.05
CA PRO A 223 7.01 -23.80 2.66
C PRO A 223 8.52 -23.75 2.96
N SER A 224 8.92 -24.11 4.18
CA SER A 224 10.32 -24.46 4.47
C SER A 224 10.51 -25.96 4.29
N ASN A 225 11.61 -26.36 3.65
CA ASN A 225 12.05 -27.77 3.61
C ASN A 225 12.64 -28.24 4.96
N THR A 226 12.51 -27.44 6.02
CA THR A 226 12.97 -27.79 7.37
C THR A 226 11.80 -28.38 8.14
N TYR A 227 11.96 -29.64 8.55
CA TYR A 227 11.04 -30.31 9.46
C TYR A 227 11.54 -30.16 10.89
N THR A 228 10.67 -29.74 11.81
CA THR A 228 10.97 -29.87 13.24
C THR A 228 10.44 -31.22 13.73
N PRO A 229 11.26 -32.05 14.42
CA PRO A 229 10.74 -33.26 15.05
C PRO A 229 9.81 -32.85 16.20
N GLY A 230 8.50 -33.00 16.00
CA GLY A 230 7.48 -32.83 17.04
C GLY A 230 7.01 -34.19 17.57
N ASN A 231 6.47 -34.21 18.79
CA ASN A 231 5.94 -35.41 19.45
C ASN A 231 4.78 -36.11 18.70
N PHE A 232 4.23 -35.50 17.64
CA PHE A 232 3.09 -36.02 16.87
C PHE A 232 3.32 -36.06 15.34
N GLY A 233 4.56 -35.90 14.87
CA GLY A 233 4.89 -35.92 13.44
C GLY A 233 5.80 -34.77 13.01
N ALA A 234 6.35 -34.87 11.79
CA ALA A 234 7.21 -33.85 11.20
C ALA A 234 6.36 -32.66 10.72
N GLU A 235 6.41 -31.53 11.43
CA GLU A 235 5.66 -30.32 11.07
C GLU A 235 6.50 -29.41 10.16
N MET A 236 5.90 -28.94 9.06
CA MET A 236 6.57 -28.08 8.08
C MET A 236 6.70 -26.67 8.64
N VAL A 237 7.93 -26.15 8.70
CA VAL A 237 8.15 -24.79 9.21
C VAL A 237 7.62 -23.76 8.19
N HIS A 238 6.61 -22.99 8.54
CA HIS A 238 6.13 -21.89 7.71
C HIS A 238 7.01 -20.65 7.91
N ILE A 239 7.54 -20.08 6.82
CA ILE A 239 8.36 -18.87 6.93
C ILE A 239 7.46 -17.63 6.78
N PRO A 240 7.34 -16.77 7.80
CA PRO A 240 6.46 -15.62 7.74
C PRO A 240 6.99 -14.58 6.75
N ILE A 241 6.16 -14.17 5.81
CA ILE A 241 6.44 -13.09 4.85
C ILE A 241 5.66 -11.86 5.31
N PRO A 242 6.32 -10.80 5.83
CA PRO A 242 5.65 -9.57 6.25
C PRO A 242 4.68 -9.00 5.22
N ASP A 243 5.05 -9.05 3.95
CA ASP A 243 4.20 -8.59 2.83
C ASP A 243 2.87 -9.36 2.71
N LEU A 244 2.75 -10.58 3.25
CA LEU A 244 1.52 -11.39 3.21
C LEU A 244 0.88 -11.59 4.60
N ASP A 245 1.51 -11.11 5.67
CA ASP A 245 0.99 -11.29 7.03
C ASP A 245 -0.36 -10.54 7.18
N PRO A 246 -1.45 -11.21 7.62
CA PRO A 246 -2.76 -10.56 7.73
C PRO A 246 -2.77 -9.33 8.66
N SER A 247 -1.95 -9.32 9.71
CA SER A 247 -1.86 -8.17 10.60
C SER A 247 -1.14 -7.00 9.93
N MET A 248 -0.18 -7.28 9.04
CA MET A 248 0.48 -6.25 8.22
C MET A 248 -0.48 -5.71 7.17
N GLN A 249 -1.26 -6.58 6.53
CA GLN A 249 -2.29 -6.17 5.57
C GLN A 249 -3.35 -5.27 6.24
N SER A 250 -3.80 -5.61 7.45
CA SER A 250 -4.67 -4.73 8.25
C SER A 250 -4.02 -3.38 8.61
N ALA A 251 -2.72 -3.39 8.92
CA ALA A 251 -1.95 -2.17 9.17
C ALA A 251 -1.85 -1.27 7.92
N LEU A 252 -1.60 -1.86 6.74
CA LEU A 252 -1.53 -1.14 5.46
C LEU A 252 -2.91 -0.59 5.05
N SER A 253 -4.00 -1.33 5.33
CA SER A 253 -5.35 -0.81 5.14
C SER A 253 -5.62 0.42 6.00
N SER A 254 -5.24 0.36 7.29
CA SER A 254 -5.36 1.50 8.22
C SER A 254 -4.50 2.68 7.77
N LEU A 255 -3.28 2.43 7.27
CA LEU A 255 -2.41 3.47 6.72
C LEU A 255 -3.04 4.18 5.51
N ALA A 256 -3.60 3.42 4.57
CA ALA A 256 -4.27 3.99 3.41
C ALA A 256 -5.48 4.86 3.80
N LEU A 257 -6.24 4.47 4.84
CA LEU A 257 -7.32 5.30 5.41
C LEU A 257 -6.79 6.58 6.06
N ALA A 258 -5.65 6.51 6.77
CA ALA A 258 -5.00 7.70 7.33
C ALA A 258 -4.63 8.71 6.25
N GLU A 259 -3.96 8.24 5.19
CA GLU A 259 -3.55 9.06 4.05
C GLU A 259 -4.77 9.64 3.30
N ALA A 260 -5.80 8.83 3.05
CA ALA A 260 -7.04 9.28 2.40
C ALA A 260 -7.78 10.34 3.24
N THR A 261 -7.78 10.20 4.57
CA THR A 261 -8.39 11.17 5.48
C THR A 261 -7.63 12.50 5.45
N LEU A 262 -6.29 12.45 5.37
CA LEU A 262 -5.46 13.65 5.25
C LEU A 262 -5.62 14.35 3.90
N LEU A 263 -5.74 13.60 2.80
CA LEU A 263 -6.04 14.18 1.47
C LEU A 263 -7.32 15.01 1.49
N ALA A 264 -8.36 14.56 2.19
CA ALA A 264 -9.61 15.31 2.31
C ALA A 264 -9.43 16.66 3.03
N VAL A 265 -8.53 16.75 4.00
CA VAL A 265 -8.16 18.00 4.68
C VAL A 265 -7.34 18.89 3.75
N LEU A 266 -6.36 18.30 3.05
CA LEU A 266 -5.46 19.01 2.14
C LEU A 266 -6.22 19.71 1.01
N LYS A 267 -7.39 19.19 0.63
CA LYS A 267 -8.29 19.79 -0.37
C LYS A 267 -8.54 21.27 -0.10
N ASP A 268 -8.93 21.62 1.12
CA ASP A 268 -9.26 22.99 1.47
C ASP A 268 -8.28 23.62 2.49
N ASP A 269 -7.08 23.05 2.66
CA ASP A 269 -6.02 23.62 3.49
C ASP A 269 -5.30 24.77 2.76
N ALA A 270 -5.86 25.98 2.89
CA ALA A 270 -5.37 27.15 2.17
C ALA A 270 -4.02 27.67 2.70
N PHE A 271 -3.69 27.42 3.98
CA PHE A 271 -2.39 27.79 4.55
C PHE A 271 -1.25 26.95 4.01
N LEU A 272 -1.47 25.65 3.82
CA LEU A 272 -0.49 24.80 3.16
C LEU A 272 -0.29 25.24 1.71
N SER A 273 -1.37 25.48 0.97
CA SER A 273 -1.29 25.98 -0.41
C SER A 273 -0.48 27.28 -0.47
N ALA A 274 -0.74 28.24 0.42
CA ALA A 274 0.02 29.49 0.48
C ALA A 274 1.51 29.28 0.79
N CYS A 275 1.87 28.34 1.68
CA CYS A 275 3.26 28.00 1.94
C CYS A 275 3.96 27.40 0.72
N ILE A 276 3.28 26.54 -0.04
CA ILE A 276 3.83 25.96 -1.27
C ILE A 276 4.00 27.07 -2.34
N GLN A 277 2.97 27.87 -2.55
CA GLN A 277 2.96 28.99 -3.51
C GLN A 277 4.04 30.04 -3.21
N SER A 278 4.26 30.38 -1.94
CA SER A 278 5.31 31.35 -1.56
C SER A 278 6.73 30.93 -1.96
N ARG A 279 6.92 29.65 -2.28
CA ARG A 279 8.19 29.07 -2.74
C ARG A 279 8.25 28.93 -4.26
N ASN A 280 7.11 29.05 -4.92
CA ASN A 280 7.00 29.04 -6.36
C ASN A 280 7.43 30.41 -6.90
N LYS A 281 8.51 30.45 -7.67
CA LYS A 281 9.02 31.70 -8.26
C LYS A 281 8.08 32.27 -9.32
N ASN A 282 7.23 31.43 -9.88
CA ASN A 282 6.33 31.79 -10.98
C ASN A 282 4.95 32.23 -10.47
N ASP A 283 4.66 32.09 -9.18
CA ASP A 283 3.36 32.45 -8.60
C ASP A 283 3.40 33.82 -7.89
N THR A 284 2.49 34.70 -8.32
CA THR A 284 2.28 36.03 -7.74
C THR A 284 0.88 36.21 -7.15
N GLU A 285 0.04 35.17 -7.17
CA GLU A 285 -1.36 35.23 -6.72
C GLU A 285 -1.49 35.56 -5.23
N TRP A 286 -0.54 35.07 -4.42
CA TRP A 286 -0.44 35.39 -2.99
C TRP A 286 -0.25 36.91 -2.72
N MET A 287 0.21 37.68 -3.71
CA MET A 287 0.32 39.14 -3.61
C MET A 287 -1.04 39.85 -3.76
N ILE A 288 -2.06 39.15 -4.24
CA ILE A 288 -3.38 39.71 -4.58
C ILE A 288 -4.36 39.53 -3.40
N LYS A 289 -4.38 38.37 -2.74
CA LYS A 289 -5.32 38.09 -1.65
C LYS A 289 -4.76 37.09 -0.61
N SER A 290 -5.07 37.34 0.66
CA SER A 290 -4.82 36.36 1.74
C SER A 290 -5.79 35.16 1.65
N PRO A 291 -5.36 33.94 1.99
CA PRO A 291 -6.23 32.78 1.98
C PRO A 291 -7.40 32.91 2.97
N ASP A 292 -8.62 32.58 2.53
CA ASP A 292 -9.83 32.61 3.37
C ASP A 292 -10.22 31.17 3.77
N ILE A 293 -10.36 30.92 5.07
CA ILE A 293 -10.75 29.60 5.61
C ILE A 293 -11.95 29.79 6.56
N PRO A 294 -13.12 29.22 6.23
CA PRO A 294 -14.31 29.34 7.08
C PRO A 294 -14.15 28.71 8.47
N LYS A 295 -14.70 29.36 9.50
CA LYS A 295 -14.64 28.92 10.91
C LYS A 295 -15.10 27.47 11.15
N VAL A 296 -16.26 27.09 10.62
CA VAL A 296 -16.84 25.75 10.84
C VAL A 296 -15.93 24.63 10.28
N ARG A 297 -15.08 24.96 9.31
CA ARG A 297 -14.21 23.99 8.63
C ARG A 297 -12.96 23.68 9.45
N THR A 298 -12.44 24.60 10.27
CA THR A 298 -11.24 24.35 11.10
C THR A 298 -11.48 23.30 12.16
N LEU A 299 -12.60 23.36 12.88
CA LEU A 299 -12.97 22.34 13.87
C LEU A 299 -13.18 20.96 13.26
N LEU A 300 -13.83 20.90 12.08
CA LEU A 300 -13.97 19.65 11.34
C LEU A 300 -12.59 19.09 10.95
N PHE A 301 -11.72 19.92 10.38
CA PHE A 301 -10.37 19.52 9.97
C PHE A 301 -9.51 19.05 11.14
N ALA A 302 -9.61 19.69 12.30
CA ALA A 302 -8.95 19.22 13.50
C ALA A 302 -9.36 17.77 13.83
N ARG A 303 -10.66 17.47 13.80
CA ARG A 303 -11.17 16.11 14.09
C ARG A 303 -10.80 15.10 13.01
N LEU A 304 -10.79 15.49 11.74
CA LEU A 304 -10.32 14.62 10.65
C LEU A 304 -8.82 14.29 10.80
N CYS A 305 -8.01 15.29 11.14
CA CYS A 305 -6.58 15.09 11.42
C CYS A 305 -6.34 14.20 12.64
N VAL A 306 -7.14 14.31 13.71
CA VAL A 306 -7.07 13.37 14.83
C VAL A 306 -7.42 11.95 14.37
N ARG A 307 -8.47 11.77 13.56
CA ARG A 307 -8.84 10.44 13.07
C ARG A 307 -7.75 9.81 12.20
N ALA A 308 -7.13 10.61 11.34
CA ALA A 308 -5.98 10.17 10.55
C ALA A 308 -4.79 9.77 11.44
N ALA A 309 -4.55 10.51 12.54
CA ALA A 309 -3.52 10.14 13.51
C ALA A 309 -3.82 8.79 14.16
N GLU A 310 -5.06 8.54 14.59
CA GLU A 310 -5.49 7.27 15.19
C GLU A 310 -5.29 6.09 14.22
N TYR A 311 -5.64 6.25 12.95
CA TYR A 311 -5.37 5.23 11.92
C TYR A 311 -3.87 4.95 11.73
N ALA A 312 -3.05 6.00 11.68
CA ALA A 312 -1.59 5.87 11.54
C ALA A 312 -0.93 5.27 12.79
N GLU A 313 -1.42 5.62 13.99
CA GLU A 313 -1.00 5.05 15.29
C GLU A 313 -1.34 3.56 15.34
N GLN A 314 -2.55 3.17 14.91
CA GLN A 314 -2.98 1.78 14.79
C GLN A 314 -2.07 1.00 13.83
N ALA A 315 -1.80 1.55 12.64
CA ALA A 315 -0.91 0.92 11.66
C ALA A 315 0.52 0.73 12.21
N ALA A 316 1.08 1.77 12.85
CA ALA A 316 2.40 1.71 13.46
C ALA A 316 2.45 0.67 14.59
N ALA A 317 1.44 0.63 15.47
CA ALA A 317 1.36 -0.33 16.56
C ALA A 317 1.33 -1.77 16.05
N SER A 318 0.50 -2.06 15.04
CA SER A 318 0.42 -3.39 14.42
C SER A 318 1.76 -3.80 13.77
N ALA A 319 2.42 -2.89 13.04
CA ALA A 319 3.72 -3.16 12.44
C ALA A 319 4.82 -3.41 13.50
N ILE A 320 4.84 -2.62 14.58
CA ILE A 320 5.78 -2.79 15.70
C ILE A 320 5.53 -4.10 16.45
N MET A 321 4.27 -4.47 16.69
CA MET A 321 3.91 -5.75 17.31
C MET A 321 4.41 -6.92 16.47
N LEU A 322 4.25 -6.86 15.15
CA LEU A 322 4.79 -7.87 14.25
C LEU A 322 6.32 -7.94 14.26
N GLN A 323 7.00 -6.80 14.36
CA GLN A 323 8.45 -6.75 14.45
C GLN A 323 8.98 -7.38 15.75
N LYS A 324 8.26 -7.16 16.86
CA LYS A 324 8.60 -7.69 18.20
C LYS A 324 8.09 -9.12 18.45
N GLY A 325 7.18 -9.61 17.61
CA GLY A 325 6.63 -10.95 17.73
C GLY A 325 7.72 -12.01 17.58
N LYS A 326 7.91 -12.84 18.60
CA LYS A 326 8.69 -14.08 18.48
C LYS A 326 7.97 -14.98 17.47
N GLY A 327 8.59 -15.26 16.33
CA GLY A 327 8.09 -16.33 15.46
C GLY A 327 7.97 -17.62 16.28
N SER A 328 6.87 -18.36 16.11
CA SER A 328 6.56 -19.62 16.83
C SER A 328 7.48 -20.80 16.42
N ALA A 329 8.78 -20.56 16.30
CA ALA A 329 9.80 -21.56 16.07
C ALA A 329 11.01 -21.26 16.98
N ALA A 330 10.76 -21.20 18.28
CA ALA A 330 11.82 -21.18 19.28
C ALA A 330 12.27 -22.62 19.56
N SER A 331 13.12 -23.16 18.68
CA SER A 331 14.01 -24.25 19.10
C SER A 331 15.12 -23.65 19.95
N TYR A 332 15.37 -24.31 21.07
CA TYR A 332 16.37 -24.02 22.10
C TYR A 332 17.70 -23.50 21.50
N GLY A 333 18.10 -22.28 21.87
CA GLY A 333 19.51 -21.85 21.77
C GLY A 333 19.88 -20.68 20.84
N ASP A 334 18.97 -20.11 20.05
CA ASP A 334 19.31 -18.93 19.21
C ASP A 334 18.52 -17.68 19.63
N SER A 335 19.20 -16.79 20.36
CA SER A 335 18.66 -15.47 20.68
C SER A 335 18.69 -14.58 19.42
N GLY A 336 17.55 -14.40 18.74
CA GLY A 336 17.37 -13.22 17.89
C GLY A 336 16.77 -13.37 16.50
N SER A 337 15.74 -14.21 16.29
CA SER A 337 14.99 -14.18 15.03
C SER A 337 13.83 -13.16 15.08
N GLU A 338 14.18 -11.87 15.00
CA GLU A 338 13.20 -10.79 14.82
C GLU A 338 12.66 -10.78 13.38
N ARG A 339 11.33 -10.66 13.20
CA ARG A 339 10.72 -10.37 11.89
C ARG A 339 11.07 -8.93 11.49
N LYS A 340 12.21 -8.70 10.82
CA LYS A 340 12.64 -7.35 10.43
C LYS A 340 11.81 -6.85 9.24
N ILE A 341 10.77 -6.08 9.57
CA ILE A 341 10.00 -5.20 8.67
C ILE A 341 10.88 -3.99 8.30
N ASP A 342 10.65 -3.40 7.13
CA ASP A 342 11.32 -2.16 6.73
C ASP A 342 11.10 -1.04 7.76
N SER A 343 12.20 -0.58 8.37
CA SER A 343 12.19 0.50 9.36
C SER A 343 11.67 1.81 8.80
N ASN A 344 11.80 2.03 7.48
CA ASN A 344 11.30 3.23 6.83
C ASN A 344 9.77 3.28 6.83
N LEU A 345 9.10 2.14 6.63
CA LEU A 345 7.64 2.02 6.70
C LEU A 345 7.14 2.35 8.11
N VAL A 346 7.73 1.72 9.13
CA VAL A 346 7.33 1.94 10.52
C VAL A 346 7.58 3.39 10.95
N ASN A 347 8.73 3.95 10.58
CA ASN A 347 9.06 5.34 10.83
C ASN A 347 8.10 6.30 10.09
N TYR A 348 7.72 5.97 8.85
CA TYR A 348 6.72 6.73 8.10
C TYR A 348 5.38 6.78 8.83
N MET A 349 4.84 5.63 9.23
CA MET A 349 3.56 5.55 9.97
C MET A 349 3.61 6.39 11.26
N PHE A 350 4.71 6.29 12.01
CA PHE A 350 4.92 7.05 13.23
C PHE A 350 5.01 8.57 12.99
N ILE A 351 5.76 9.00 11.97
CA ILE A 351 5.85 10.42 11.62
C ILE A 351 4.50 10.92 11.11
N LEU A 352 3.79 10.16 10.28
CA LEU A 352 2.49 10.52 9.75
C LEU A 352 1.48 10.79 10.87
N ALA A 353 1.44 9.93 11.90
CA ALA A 353 0.62 10.13 13.09
C ALA A 353 0.92 11.47 13.78
N ARG A 354 2.21 11.77 14.00
CA ARG A 354 2.66 13.02 14.63
C ARG A 354 2.31 14.25 13.79
N VAL A 355 2.46 14.17 12.47
CA VAL A 355 2.09 15.26 11.55
C VAL A 355 0.58 15.48 11.57
N ALA A 356 -0.21 14.41 11.59
CA ALA A 356 -1.65 14.50 11.69
C ALA A 356 -2.09 15.15 13.03
N ARG A 357 -1.50 14.77 14.17
CA ARG A 357 -1.74 15.46 15.46
C ARG A 357 -1.33 16.93 15.42
N ALA A 358 -0.18 17.25 14.84
CA ALA A 358 0.28 18.63 14.70
C ALA A 358 -0.66 19.47 13.82
N LYS A 359 -1.17 18.91 12.71
CA LYS A 359 -2.20 19.54 11.87
C LYS A 359 -3.47 19.82 12.67
N ALA A 360 -3.92 18.89 13.51
CA ALA A 360 -5.08 19.10 14.37
C ALA A 360 -4.87 20.29 15.31
N CYS A 361 -3.73 20.35 15.99
CA CYS A 361 -3.34 21.49 16.83
C CYS A 361 -3.30 22.80 16.03
N ARG A 362 -2.74 22.80 14.81
CA ARG A 362 -2.75 23.98 13.93
C ARG A 362 -4.17 24.47 13.65
N PHE A 363 -5.10 23.60 13.28
CA PHE A 363 -6.48 23.99 13.01
C PHE A 363 -7.22 24.51 14.25
N LEU A 364 -6.98 23.92 15.42
CA LEU A 364 -7.50 24.45 16.69
C LEU A 364 -6.89 25.82 17.04
N GLY A 365 -5.61 26.03 16.70
CA GLY A 365 -4.96 27.33 16.84
C GLY A 365 -5.58 28.40 15.92
N ILE A 366 -5.91 28.03 14.67
CA ILE A 366 -6.61 28.91 13.73
C ILE A 366 -8.02 29.24 14.26
N ASP A 367 -8.75 28.25 14.78
CA ASP A 367 -10.06 28.48 15.41
C ASP A 367 -10.01 29.45 16.59
N ALA A 368 -9.01 29.30 17.46
CA ALA A 368 -8.77 30.19 18.59
C ALA A 368 -8.45 31.62 18.13
N GLU A 369 -7.60 31.79 17.11
CA GLU A 369 -7.26 33.10 16.56
C GLU A 369 -8.47 33.78 15.91
N MET A 370 -9.27 33.05 15.13
CA MET A 370 -10.53 33.53 14.55
C MET A 370 -11.59 33.91 15.60
N SER A 371 -11.43 33.43 16.84
CA SER A 371 -12.24 33.77 18.00
C SER A 371 -11.64 34.91 18.84
N GLY A 372 -10.56 35.55 18.35
CA GLY A 372 -9.87 36.64 19.02
C GLY A 372 -8.92 36.19 20.15
N LYS A 373 -8.74 34.88 20.35
CA LYS A 373 -7.87 34.31 21.40
C LYS A 373 -6.50 33.96 20.87
N VAL A 374 -5.75 34.98 20.45
CA VAL A 374 -4.45 34.82 19.80
C VAL A 374 -3.42 34.16 20.73
N GLY A 375 -3.47 34.42 22.04
CA GLY A 375 -2.60 33.75 23.02
C GLY A 375 -2.79 32.22 23.07
N GLU A 376 -4.05 31.75 23.02
CA GLU A 376 -4.37 30.32 22.91
C GLU A 376 -3.94 29.77 21.53
N GLY A 377 -4.14 30.53 20.47
CA GLY A 377 -3.70 30.18 19.11
C GLY A 377 -2.19 29.89 19.04
N ILE A 378 -1.37 30.74 19.65
CA ILE A 378 0.08 30.53 19.73
C ILE A 378 0.44 29.29 20.57
N ALA A 379 -0.26 29.06 21.68
CA ALA A 379 -0.03 27.87 22.52
C ALA A 379 -0.30 26.57 21.74
N TRP A 380 -1.37 26.52 20.94
CA TRP A 380 -1.66 25.41 20.05
C TRP A 380 -0.56 25.17 19.00
N LEU A 381 -0.02 26.23 18.39
CA LEU A 381 1.08 26.11 17.42
C LEU A 381 2.37 25.58 18.06
N ARG A 382 2.68 26.01 19.29
CA ARG A 382 3.82 25.49 20.04
C ARG A 382 3.64 24.02 20.41
N ALA A 383 2.43 23.63 20.81
CA ALA A 383 2.11 22.22 21.04
C ALA A 383 2.24 21.38 19.74
N ALA A 384 1.80 21.92 18.60
CA ALA A 384 1.98 21.29 17.30
C ALA A 384 3.47 21.09 16.95
N ARG A 385 4.31 22.10 17.25
CA ARG A 385 5.77 22.05 17.04
C ARG A 385 6.43 20.96 17.90
N ASP A 386 6.04 20.84 19.16
CA ASP A 386 6.50 19.79 20.06
C ASP A 386 6.08 18.40 19.55
N MET A 387 4.85 18.26 19.06
CA MET A 387 4.37 17.03 18.42
C MET A 387 5.21 16.65 17.20
N LEU A 388 5.65 17.60 16.38
CA LEU A 388 6.58 17.33 15.26
C LEU A 388 8.01 17.03 15.71
N GLY A 389 8.32 17.20 17.00
CA GLY A 389 9.64 16.92 17.58
C GLY A 389 10.66 18.01 17.30
N PHE A 390 10.21 19.18 16.85
CA PHE A 390 11.06 20.36 16.72
C PHE A 390 11.22 21.00 18.09
N LYS A 391 12.02 20.37 18.97
CA LYS A 391 12.24 20.86 20.34
C LYS A 391 12.75 22.31 20.32
N GLY A 392 11.92 23.24 20.79
CA GLY A 392 12.29 24.62 21.04
C GLY A 392 12.40 24.88 22.54
N SER A 393 13.63 25.08 23.05
CA SER A 393 14.00 25.87 24.25
C SER A 393 12.94 26.18 25.34
N THR A 394 12.13 25.22 25.78
CA THR A 394 11.16 25.41 26.89
C THR A 394 11.11 24.16 27.77
N ALA A 395 12.28 23.58 28.03
CA ALA A 395 12.48 22.75 29.22
C ALA A 395 13.13 23.64 30.27
N GLU A 396 12.37 23.95 31.32
CA GLU A 396 12.88 24.53 32.55
C GLU A 396 13.91 23.56 33.17
N THR A 397 15.17 23.96 33.15
CA THR A 397 16.15 23.56 34.17
C THR A 397 16.77 24.84 34.66
N GLY A 398 16.46 25.21 35.91
CA GLY A 398 16.98 26.40 36.55
C GLY A 398 18.50 26.35 36.72
N ALA A 399 19.15 27.45 36.40
CA ALA A 399 20.22 28.13 37.15
C ALA A 399 20.86 29.19 36.26
N ASP A 400 20.77 30.44 36.71
CA ASP A 400 21.57 31.63 36.40
C ASP A 400 22.50 31.61 35.17
N GLN A 401 22.20 32.46 34.19
CA GLN A 401 23.07 33.60 33.89
C GLN A 401 22.41 34.58 32.92
N SER A 402 22.44 35.84 33.30
CA SER A 402 22.03 37.00 32.55
C SER A 402 23.00 37.31 31.41
N SER A 403 22.49 37.44 30.18
CA SER A 403 22.82 38.58 29.29
C SER A 403 22.16 38.44 27.90
N LYS A 404 21.47 39.53 27.52
CA LYS A 404 21.08 40.00 26.18
C LYS A 404 21.49 39.15 24.96
N GLY A 405 20.51 38.68 24.18
CA GLY A 405 20.73 38.28 22.79
C GLY A 405 19.62 37.49 22.10
N LYS A 406 18.73 38.21 21.41
CA LYS A 406 17.73 37.80 20.39
C LYS A 406 17.97 36.46 19.64
N LEU A 407 16.87 35.73 19.39
CA LEU A 407 16.60 34.87 18.20
C LEU A 407 17.28 33.48 18.05
N SER A 408 17.58 32.75 19.12
CA SER A 408 18.27 31.43 19.04
C SER A 408 17.38 30.23 18.59
N GLY A 409 16.05 30.34 18.63
CA GLY A 409 15.14 29.25 18.20
C GLY A 409 15.09 29.01 16.68
N PHE A 410 15.29 30.07 15.89
CA PHE A 410 15.28 30.00 14.42
C PHE A 410 16.56 29.44 13.83
N SER A 411 17.70 29.66 14.48
CA SER A 411 19.00 29.21 13.98
C SER A 411 19.16 27.69 14.09
N ARG A 412 18.65 27.07 15.16
CA ARG A 412 18.68 25.60 15.32
C ARG A 412 17.74 24.88 14.36
N LEU A 413 16.59 25.47 14.02
CA LEU A 413 15.66 24.89 13.06
C LEU A 413 16.13 25.11 11.61
N LYS A 414 16.66 26.30 11.28
CA LYS A 414 17.36 26.51 10.00
C LYS A 414 18.59 25.60 9.91
N LYS A 415 19.28 25.33 11.02
CA LYS A 415 20.40 24.38 11.10
C LYS A 415 19.94 22.94 10.95
N GLU A 416 18.92 22.45 11.65
CA GLU A 416 18.37 21.08 11.49
C GLU A 416 17.75 20.88 10.09
N TRP A 417 17.12 21.90 9.52
CA TRP A 417 16.63 21.88 8.14
C TRP A 417 17.77 21.96 7.12
N SER A 418 18.82 22.74 7.38
CA SER A 418 20.00 22.82 6.51
C SER A 418 20.85 21.57 6.63
N GLU A 419 20.97 20.97 7.81
CA GLU A 419 21.65 19.70 8.08
C GLU A 419 20.89 18.56 7.43
N ARG A 420 19.57 18.47 7.54
CA ARG A 420 18.79 17.49 6.76
C ARG A 420 18.80 17.74 5.27
N ARG A 421 18.90 19.00 4.82
CA ARG A 421 19.04 19.34 3.39
C ARG A 421 20.45 19.01 2.90
N GLU A 422 21.49 19.20 3.71
CA GLU A 422 22.85 18.80 3.40
C GLU A 422 23.00 17.28 3.49
N GLU A 423 22.37 16.58 4.44
CA GLU A 423 22.24 15.13 4.47
C GLU A 423 21.48 14.61 3.25
N LYS A 424 20.35 15.23 2.87
CA LYS A 424 19.65 14.91 1.61
C LYS A 424 20.47 15.26 0.38
N LYS A 425 21.31 16.30 0.39
CA LYS A 425 22.22 16.64 -0.72
C LYS A 425 23.40 15.68 -0.80
N ILE A 426 23.97 15.28 0.34
CA ILE A 426 25.08 14.33 0.45
C ILE A 426 24.57 12.92 0.16
N GLU A 427 23.36 12.57 0.59
CA GLU A 427 22.62 11.39 0.16
C GLU A 427 22.33 11.49 -1.33
N LYS A 428 21.81 12.61 -1.86
CA LYS A 428 21.62 12.86 -3.29
C LYS A 428 22.92 12.84 -4.11
N VAL A 429 24.09 13.12 -3.51
CA VAL A 429 25.42 13.01 -4.12
C VAL A 429 25.98 11.60 -3.99
N ALA A 430 25.77 10.89 -2.88
CA ALA A 430 26.14 9.49 -2.70
C ALA A 430 25.24 8.53 -3.52
N THR A 431 23.97 8.88 -3.67
CA THR A 431 22.98 8.30 -4.57
C THR A 431 22.88 9.07 -5.88
N SER A 432 23.83 9.95 -6.23
CA SER A 432 23.87 10.54 -7.59
C SER A 432 24.25 9.50 -8.65
N SER A 433 24.60 8.28 -8.24
CA SER A 433 24.61 7.07 -9.05
C SER A 433 23.22 6.38 -9.19
N LYS A 434 22.19 6.89 -8.51
CA LYS A 434 20.75 6.52 -8.58
C LYS A 434 19.86 7.76 -8.33
N ALA A 435 19.79 8.65 -9.31
CA ALA A 435 18.81 9.74 -9.36
C ALA A 435 17.38 9.18 -9.24
N GLY A 436 16.68 9.55 -8.17
CA GLY A 436 15.63 8.72 -7.56
C GLY A 436 14.24 9.35 -7.37
N GLU A 437 14.03 10.63 -7.70
CA GLU A 437 12.85 11.38 -7.27
C GLU A 437 11.95 11.84 -8.43
N LEU A 438 10.63 11.92 -8.17
CA LEU A 438 9.65 12.44 -9.11
C LEU A 438 9.98 13.92 -9.37
N VAL A 439 10.27 14.27 -10.62
CA VAL A 439 10.63 15.64 -11.00
C VAL A 439 9.37 16.50 -10.85
N THR A 440 9.31 17.21 -9.74
CA THR A 440 8.33 18.28 -9.47
C THR A 440 9.06 19.61 -9.52
N ASP A 441 8.37 20.68 -9.88
CA ASP A 441 8.98 22.01 -10.01
C ASP A 441 9.38 22.61 -8.65
N ILE A 442 8.78 22.09 -7.57
CA ILE A 442 8.95 22.54 -6.20
C ILE A 442 9.23 21.32 -5.30
N ASP A 443 10.29 21.40 -4.50
CA ASP A 443 10.65 20.37 -3.50
C ASP A 443 9.52 20.13 -2.48
N TYR A 444 8.93 18.94 -2.44
CA TYR A 444 7.81 18.64 -1.56
C TYR A 444 8.20 18.15 -0.15
N GLY A 445 9.51 18.07 0.16
CA GLY A 445 10.00 17.73 1.49
C GLY A 445 10.00 16.23 1.79
N ASP A 446 9.56 15.82 2.99
CA ASP A 446 9.45 14.41 3.37
C ASP A 446 8.07 13.82 3.03
N ASP A 447 8.02 12.51 2.81
CA ASP A 447 6.81 11.81 2.39
C ASP A 447 5.65 11.93 3.39
N ALA A 448 5.97 12.00 4.68
CA ALA A 448 5.00 12.12 5.76
C ALA A 448 4.52 13.57 5.96
N GLY A 449 5.09 14.55 5.24
CA GLY A 449 4.67 15.95 5.24
C GLY A 449 5.09 16.74 6.49
N ARG A 450 6.07 16.25 7.25
CA ARG A 450 6.58 16.91 8.46
C ARG A 450 7.21 18.27 8.18
N GLU A 451 7.99 18.37 7.11
CA GLU A 451 8.65 19.61 6.71
C GLU A 451 7.64 20.67 6.28
N GLU A 452 6.64 20.30 5.49
CA GLU A 452 5.62 21.25 5.05
C GLU A 452 4.74 21.72 6.20
N GLU A 453 4.32 20.81 7.08
CA GLU A 453 3.56 21.21 8.27
C GLU A 453 4.40 22.12 9.19
N GLY A 454 5.69 21.83 9.36
CA GLY A 454 6.62 22.67 10.10
C GLY A 454 6.72 24.09 9.52
N ARG A 455 6.77 24.24 8.19
CA ARG A 455 6.79 25.55 7.52
C ARG A 455 5.52 26.34 7.79
N VAL A 456 4.36 25.69 7.74
CA VAL A 456 3.09 26.37 8.02
C VAL A 456 3.02 26.82 9.48
N ILE A 457 3.38 25.95 10.41
CA ILE A 457 3.42 26.28 11.84
C ILE A 457 4.36 27.46 12.11
N ASP A 458 5.57 27.44 11.54
CA ASP A 458 6.54 28.53 11.69
C ASP A 458 6.04 29.86 11.13
N MET A 459 5.37 29.83 9.97
CA MET A 459 4.79 31.02 9.36
C MET A 459 3.70 31.63 10.25
N LEU A 460 2.78 30.79 10.74
CA LEU A 460 1.68 31.23 11.61
C LEU A 460 2.19 31.70 12.97
N GLU A 461 3.13 30.98 13.59
CA GLU A 461 3.67 31.33 14.91
C GLU A 461 4.37 32.68 14.86
N LYS A 462 5.19 32.96 13.83
CA LYS A 462 5.81 34.27 13.63
C LYS A 462 4.77 35.38 13.50
N LYS A 463 3.75 35.16 12.65
CA LYS A 463 2.71 36.15 12.37
C LYS A 463 1.94 36.49 13.65
N TRP A 464 1.46 35.47 14.34
CA TRP A 464 0.60 35.64 15.52
C TRP A 464 1.38 36.11 16.75
N THR A 465 2.63 35.69 16.94
CA THR A 465 3.49 36.24 18.00
C THR A 465 3.69 37.73 17.81
N LYS A 466 4.06 38.16 16.58
CA LYS A 466 4.20 39.59 16.28
C LYS A 466 2.90 40.35 16.55
N MET A 467 1.77 39.83 16.06
CA MET A 467 0.45 40.45 16.27
C MET A 467 0.08 40.53 17.76
N ASN A 468 0.35 39.48 18.54
CA ASN A 468 0.08 39.45 19.96
C ASN A 468 0.96 40.44 20.73
N ASP A 469 2.25 40.52 20.42
CA ASP A 469 3.17 41.44 21.08
C ASP A 469 2.86 42.91 20.76
N THR A 470 2.33 43.19 19.55
CA THR A 470 2.05 44.57 19.11
C THR A 470 0.63 45.07 19.38
N VAL A 471 -0.37 44.18 19.36
CA VAL A 471 -1.80 44.59 19.37
C VAL A 471 -2.56 43.96 20.54
N ASN A 472 -2.50 42.63 20.70
CA ASN A 472 -3.46 41.93 21.57
C ASN A 472 -2.99 41.76 23.03
N THR A 473 -1.67 41.72 23.24
CA THR A 473 -0.99 41.56 24.55
C THR A 473 -1.56 40.44 25.44
N GLN A 474 -2.05 39.36 24.83
CA GLN A 474 -2.62 38.23 25.57
C GLN A 474 -1.51 37.35 26.14
N SER A 475 -1.73 36.83 27.34
CA SER A 475 -0.85 35.80 27.92
C SER A 475 -0.89 34.53 27.05
N ILE A 476 0.26 33.88 26.88
CA ILE A 476 0.38 32.64 26.12
C ILE A 476 0.42 31.47 27.10
N PRO A 477 -0.62 30.63 27.17
CA PRO A 477 -0.64 29.47 28.06
C PRO A 477 0.45 28.44 27.73
N SER A 478 0.77 27.58 28.69
CA SER A 478 1.79 26.53 28.50
C SER A 478 1.38 25.51 27.42
N PRO A 479 2.25 25.20 26.44
CA PRO A 479 1.95 24.25 25.36
C PRO A 479 1.64 22.82 25.83
N SER A 480 2.26 22.39 26.94
CA SER A 480 2.11 21.02 27.46
C SER A 480 0.67 20.67 27.87
N SER A 481 -0.14 21.70 28.18
CA SER A 481 -1.55 21.53 28.58
C SER A 481 -2.52 21.35 27.41
N TYR A 482 -2.06 21.46 26.16
CA TYR A 482 -2.92 21.45 24.97
C TYR A 482 -2.99 20.11 24.26
N ALA A 483 -1.96 19.27 24.39
CA ALA A 483 -1.99 17.92 23.82
C ALA A 483 -3.16 17.07 24.37
N SER A 484 -3.48 17.23 25.66
CA SER A 484 -4.62 16.55 26.32
C SER A 484 -5.99 17.14 25.96
N LYS A 485 -6.04 18.29 25.28
CA LYS A 485 -7.29 18.96 24.87
C LYS A 485 -7.72 18.59 23.45
N LEU A 486 -7.02 17.68 22.78
CA LEU A 486 -7.40 17.24 21.44
C LEU A 486 -8.78 16.56 21.47
N PRO A 487 -9.70 16.93 20.56
CA PRO A 487 -11.00 16.27 20.47
C PRO A 487 -10.84 14.85 19.91
N SER A 488 -11.89 14.04 20.05
CA SER A 488 -11.95 12.73 19.39
C SER A 488 -12.04 12.89 17.86
N GLY A 489 -11.43 11.94 17.16
CA GLY A 489 -11.46 11.82 15.71
C GLY A 489 -12.88 11.79 15.14
N ARG A 490 -12.99 12.13 13.86
CA ARG A 490 -14.20 11.93 13.07
C ARG A 490 -13.86 11.26 11.75
N ASP A 491 -14.56 10.18 11.42
CA ASP A 491 -14.48 9.56 10.10
C ASP A 491 -15.16 10.41 9.03
N ILE A 492 -14.52 10.52 7.88
CA ILE A 492 -15.06 11.17 6.68
C ILE A 492 -15.45 10.16 5.60
N HIS A 493 -14.69 9.07 5.51
CA HIS A 493 -14.94 8.01 4.56
C HIS A 493 -15.88 6.99 5.21
N ALA A 494 -16.93 6.59 4.50
CA ALA A 494 -17.64 5.38 4.88
C ALA A 494 -16.64 4.20 4.81
N PRO A 495 -16.77 3.18 5.69
CA PRO A 495 -15.96 1.98 5.56
C PRO A 495 -16.08 1.47 4.13
N PRO A 496 -14.98 1.33 3.37
CA PRO A 496 -15.07 0.81 2.01
C PRO A 496 -15.72 -0.57 2.06
N GLY A 497 -16.62 -0.84 1.12
CA GLY A 497 -17.20 -2.16 0.96
C GLY A 497 -16.11 -3.22 0.74
N PRO A 498 -16.41 -4.51 0.99
CA PRO A 498 -15.45 -5.57 0.74
C PRO A 498 -14.98 -5.52 -0.71
N TYR A 499 -13.67 -5.65 -0.93
CA TYR A 499 -13.12 -5.72 -2.29
C TYR A 499 -13.69 -6.94 -3.01
N VAL A 500 -14.22 -6.73 -4.21
CA VAL A 500 -14.71 -7.79 -5.09
C VAL A 500 -13.73 -7.94 -6.24
N PRO A 501 -12.97 -9.05 -6.33
CA PRO A 501 -12.08 -9.29 -7.45
C PRO A 501 -12.82 -9.25 -8.78
N PRO A 502 -12.30 -8.56 -9.81
CA PRO A 502 -12.81 -8.64 -11.17
C PRO A 502 -12.91 -10.08 -11.65
N MET A 503 -13.95 -10.32 -12.45
CA MET A 503 -14.30 -11.61 -13.04
C MET A 503 -14.17 -11.52 -14.56
N LEU A 504 -13.92 -12.65 -15.23
CA LEU A 504 -13.98 -12.69 -16.69
C LEU A 504 -15.41 -12.40 -17.13
N GLU A 505 -15.56 -11.56 -18.14
CA GLU A 505 -16.86 -11.33 -18.76
C GLU A 505 -17.39 -12.65 -19.34
N PRO A 506 -18.72 -12.91 -19.32
CA PRO A 506 -19.28 -14.16 -19.83
C PRO A 506 -18.86 -14.47 -21.28
N ALA A 507 -18.80 -13.43 -22.12
CA ALA A 507 -18.34 -13.56 -23.51
C ALA A 507 -16.85 -13.89 -23.63
N GLU A 508 -16.02 -13.41 -22.69
CA GLU A 508 -14.61 -13.78 -22.63
C GLU A 508 -14.43 -15.23 -22.21
N LEU A 509 -15.20 -15.66 -21.21
CA LEU A 509 -15.18 -17.03 -20.72
C LEU A 509 -15.65 -18.02 -21.80
N GLU A 510 -16.71 -17.69 -22.54
CA GLU A 510 -17.22 -18.51 -23.65
C GLU A 510 -16.15 -18.73 -24.73
N ARG A 511 -15.36 -17.69 -25.06
CA ARG A 511 -14.26 -17.80 -26.03
C ARG A 511 -13.14 -18.75 -25.59
N LEU A 512 -13.06 -19.07 -24.30
CA LEU A 512 -12.07 -20.00 -23.77
C LEU A 512 -12.54 -21.46 -23.79
N ARG A 513 -13.81 -21.71 -24.14
CA ARG A 513 -14.37 -23.06 -24.19
C ARG A 513 -13.77 -23.92 -25.28
N GLY A 514 -13.71 -25.21 -24.99
CA GLY A 514 -13.40 -26.24 -25.96
C GLY A 514 -14.63 -26.56 -26.82
N PRO A 515 -14.46 -27.20 -27.98
CA PRO A 515 -15.56 -27.78 -28.72
C PRO A 515 -16.39 -28.69 -27.80
N ILE A 516 -17.72 -28.56 -27.83
CA ILE A 516 -18.61 -29.52 -27.18
C ILE A 516 -18.47 -30.83 -27.96
N GLU A 517 -17.84 -31.84 -27.36
CA GLU A 517 -17.92 -33.20 -27.91
C GLU A 517 -19.40 -33.62 -27.85
N PRO A 518 -20.04 -33.93 -28.99
CA PRO A 518 -21.37 -34.51 -28.94
C PRO A 518 -21.28 -35.83 -28.17
N PRO A 519 -22.30 -36.17 -27.35
CA PRO A 519 -22.30 -37.46 -26.68
C PRO A 519 -22.19 -38.55 -27.75
N ASP A 520 -21.20 -39.43 -27.61
CA ASP A 520 -21.00 -40.62 -28.45
C ASP A 520 -22.24 -41.52 -28.33
N TYR A 521 -23.25 -41.24 -29.17
CA TYR A 521 -24.33 -42.16 -29.47
C TYR A 521 -23.94 -42.93 -30.73
N ASN A 522 -23.77 -44.24 -30.56
CA ASN A 522 -23.66 -45.30 -31.56
C ASN A 522 -22.28 -45.54 -32.18
N ILE A 523 -21.46 -46.31 -31.46
CA ILE A 523 -20.78 -47.45 -32.08
C ILE A 523 -21.66 -48.66 -31.80
N ASP A 524 -22.77 -48.77 -32.53
CA ASP A 524 -23.52 -50.01 -32.61
C ASP A 524 -22.88 -50.90 -33.66
N LEU A 525 -22.69 -52.15 -33.27
CA LEU A 525 -22.20 -53.26 -34.07
C LEU A 525 -22.99 -53.39 -35.38
N GLU A 526 -22.32 -53.29 -36.52
CA GLU A 526 -22.68 -54.10 -37.68
C GLU A 526 -21.61 -55.16 -37.88
N SER A 527 -21.83 -56.29 -37.21
CA SER A 527 -21.41 -57.60 -37.71
C SER A 527 -22.03 -57.80 -39.09
N SER A 528 -21.20 -57.89 -40.13
CA SER A 528 -21.58 -58.53 -41.39
C SER A 528 -20.62 -59.68 -41.63
N GLU A 529 -21.02 -60.86 -41.16
CA GLU A 529 -20.49 -62.16 -41.57
C GLU A 529 -21.04 -62.55 -42.96
N GLY A 530 -20.28 -63.35 -43.70
CA GLY A 530 -20.68 -63.99 -44.98
C GLY A 530 -19.63 -63.81 -46.09
N GLU A 531 -18.51 -64.53 -46.03
CA GLU A 531 -18.24 -65.75 -46.81
C GLU A 531 -17.91 -65.48 -48.30
N ASP A 532 -16.65 -65.74 -48.69
CA ASP A 532 -16.38 -66.72 -49.74
C ASP A 532 -14.89 -67.11 -49.77
N ASP A 533 -14.64 -68.37 -49.45
CA ASP A 533 -13.39 -69.09 -49.65
C ASP A 533 -13.09 -69.25 -51.15
N LYS A 534 -11.86 -68.94 -51.57
CA LYS A 534 -11.19 -69.69 -52.64
C LYS A 534 -9.67 -69.56 -52.59
N GLU A 535 -9.11 -70.65 -52.07
CA GLU A 535 -7.75 -71.15 -52.21
C GLU A 535 -7.25 -71.10 -53.67
N THR A 536 -6.06 -70.55 -53.91
CA THR A 536 -5.09 -71.16 -54.85
C THR A 536 -3.69 -70.56 -54.67
N SER A 537 -2.76 -71.44 -54.35
CA SER A 537 -1.32 -71.20 -54.34
C SER A 537 -0.74 -71.11 -55.76
N ARG A 538 0.44 -70.46 -55.85
CA ARG A 538 1.55 -70.61 -56.82
C ARG A 538 1.60 -69.76 -58.12
N SER A 539 2.53 -68.80 -58.05
CA SER A 539 3.81 -68.72 -58.81
C SER A 539 3.95 -67.80 -60.03
N TYR A 540 5.17 -67.23 -60.09
CA TYR A 540 5.90 -66.53 -61.16
C TYR A 540 5.40 -65.13 -61.58
N TYR A 541 6.16 -64.10 -61.19
CA TYR A 541 7.25 -63.55 -62.01
C TYR A 541 8.30 -62.83 -61.14
#